data_AF-A4YV50-F1
#
_entry.id   AF-A4YV50-F1
#
_cell.length_a   1.000
_cell.length_b   1.000
_cell.length_c   1.000
_cell.angle_alpha   90.00
_cell.angle_beta   90.00
_cell.angle_gamma   90.00
#
_symmetry.space_group_name_H-M   'P 1'
#
loop_
_entity.id
_entity.type
_entity.pdbx_description
1 polymer ?
#
loop_
_entity_poly.entity_id
_entity_poly.type
_entity_poly.pdbx_seq_one_letter_code
_entity_poly.pdbx_strand_id
1 'polypeptide(L)' 'MHGAGCSGANLEKTETAIEAMADGDARWEAQKEIAAAQDALLSGKMGACSMHLTKAMHVGMIK' A
#
# COMPACT_ATOMS: atom_id res chain seq x y z
N MET A 1 6.95 6.05 -16.04
CA MET A 1 5.83 5.74 -15.12
C MET A 1 6.25 4.64 -14.14
N HIS A 2 7.22 4.90 -13.27
CA HIS A 2 7.62 3.94 -12.22
C HIS A 2 6.66 4.04 -11.03
N GLY A 3 5.36 3.77 -11.25
CA GLY A 3 4.47 3.43 -10.14
C GLY A 3 4.86 2.06 -9.61
N ALA A 4 4.78 1.83 -8.30
CA ALA A 4 4.97 0.49 -7.76
C ALA A 4 3.97 -0.44 -8.45
N GLY A 5 4.48 -1.29 -9.36
CA GLY A 5 3.65 -2.31 -9.97
C GLY A 5 3.02 -3.12 -8.85
N CYS A 6 1.71 -3.33 -8.90
CA CYS A 6 1.06 -4.19 -7.92
C CYS A 6 1.69 -5.59 -8.01
N SER A 7 2.40 -6.00 -6.97
CA SER A 7 3.00 -7.33 -6.83
C SER A 7 3.05 -7.69 -5.36
N GLY A 8 3.05 -8.98 -5.04
CA GLY A 8 3.15 -9.44 -3.64
C GLY A 8 4.38 -8.86 -2.93
N ALA A 9 5.54 -8.81 -3.63
CA ALA A 9 6.75 -8.24 -3.07
C ALA A 9 6.65 -6.73 -2.77
N ASN A 10 5.93 -5.96 -3.60
CA ASN A 10 5.75 -4.52 -3.35
C ASN A 10 4.71 -4.27 -2.24
N LEU A 11 3.69 -5.13 -2.11
CA LEU A 11 2.75 -5.12 -0.99
C LEU A 11 3.47 -5.38 0.33
N GLU A 12 4.20 -6.49 0.44
CA GLU A 12 4.98 -6.87 1.63
C GLU A 12 5.93 -5.75 2.05
N LYS A 13 6.68 -5.17 1.10
CA LYS A 13 7.59 -4.05 1.38
C LYS A 13 6.85 -2.83 1.93
N THR A 14 5.67 -2.54 1.40
CA THR A 14 4.88 -1.38 1.85
C THR A 14 4.25 -1.64 3.21
N GLU A 15 3.78 -2.87 3.45
CA GLU A 15 3.33 -3.34 4.75
C GLU A 15 4.41 -3.17 5.81
N THR A 16 5.63 -3.67 5.56
CA THR A 16 6.76 -3.50 6.49
C THR A 16 7.07 -2.03 6.77
N ALA A 17 6.99 -1.17 5.75
CA ALA A 17 7.20 0.27 5.92
C ALA A 17 6.10 0.90 6.81
N ILE A 18 4.84 0.48 6.65
CA ILE A 18 3.70 0.95 7.43
C ILE A 18 3.77 0.43 8.87
N GLU A 19 4.22 -0.79 9.09
CA GLU A 19 4.45 -1.35 10.42
C GLU A 19 5.50 -0.58 11.21
N ALA A 20 6.49 0.01 10.52
CA ALA A 20 7.50 0.87 11.13
C ALA A 20 7.00 2.31 11.40
N MET A 21 5.79 2.67 10.94
CA MET A 21 5.20 3.98 11.26
C MET A 21 4.77 4.03 12.73
N ALA A 22 4.86 5.24 13.30
CA ALA A 22 4.24 5.52 14.59
C ALA A 22 2.73 5.23 14.52
N ASP A 23 2.17 4.73 15.62
CA ASP A 23 0.73 4.55 15.73
C ASP A 23 0.02 5.89 15.61
N GLY A 24 -1.02 5.94 14.77
CA GLY A 24 -1.80 7.16 14.51
C GLY A 24 -2.60 7.07 13.22
N ASP A 25 -3.33 8.13 12.91
CA ASP A 25 -4.26 8.19 11.77
C ASP A 25 -3.57 7.89 10.44
N ALA A 26 -2.34 8.38 10.23
CA ALA A 26 -1.57 8.11 9.02
C ALA A 26 -1.27 6.61 8.85
N ARG A 27 -0.87 5.92 9.93
CA ARG A 27 -0.66 4.47 9.89
C ARG A 27 -1.97 3.72 9.62
N TRP A 28 -3.07 4.15 10.24
CA TRP A 28 -4.40 3.57 10.00
C TRP A 28 -4.87 3.72 8.55
N GLU A 29 -4.75 4.91 7.97
CA GLU A 29 -5.08 5.15 6.57
C GLU A 29 -4.21 4.30 5.62
N ALA A 30 -2.91 4.20 5.89
CA ALA A 30 -2.01 3.39 5.08
C ALA A 30 -2.37 1.89 5.15
N GLN A 31 -2.73 1.37 6.33
CA GLN A 31 -3.19 -0.02 6.50
C GLN A 31 -4.48 -0.30 5.72
N LYS A 32 -5.43 0.64 5.69
CA LYS A 32 -6.66 0.49 4.88
C LYS A 32 -6.36 0.42 3.38
N GLU A 33 -5.46 1.26 2.89
CA GLU A 33 -5.06 1.24 1.48
C GLU A 33 -4.31 -0.06 1.12
N ILE A 34 -3.51 -0.62 2.03
CA ILE A 34 -2.92 -1.95 1.82
C ILE A 34 -3.97 -3.04 1.73
N ALA A 35 -4.95 -3.07 2.64
CA ALA A 35 -6.01 -4.06 2.60
C ALA A 35 -6.80 -4.00 1.27
N ALA A 36 -7.08 -2.79 0.79
CA ALA A 36 -7.70 -2.59 -0.51
C ALA A 36 -6.79 -3.02 -1.69
N ALA A 37 -5.48 -2.80 -1.59
CA ALA A 37 -4.52 -3.26 -2.58
C ALA A 37 -4.45 -4.80 -2.62
N GLN A 38 -4.44 -5.47 -1.46
CA GLN A 38 -4.47 -6.94 -1.37
C GLN A 38 -5.74 -7.52 -1.99
N ASP A 39 -6.91 -6.97 -1.67
CA ASP A 39 -8.19 -7.40 -2.26
C ASP A 39 -8.20 -7.24 -3.79
N ALA A 40 -7.71 -6.09 -4.28
CA ALA A 40 -7.59 -5.83 -5.70
C ALA A 40 -6.61 -6.79 -6.39
N LEU A 41 -5.48 -7.14 -5.75
CA LEU A 41 -4.53 -8.14 -6.25
C LEU A 41 -5.20 -9.51 -6.36
N LEU A 42 -5.86 -9.98 -5.28
CA LEU A 42 -6.55 -11.27 -5.25
C LEU A 42 -7.70 -11.34 -6.26
N SER A 43 -8.34 -10.20 -6.53
CA SER A 43 -9.38 -10.05 -7.55
C SER A 43 -8.85 -9.87 -8.98
N GLY A 44 -7.52 -9.86 -9.21
CA GLY A 44 -6.91 -9.65 -10.52
C GLY A 44 -7.03 -8.21 -11.07
N LYS A 45 -7.45 -7.24 -10.24
CA LYS A 45 -7.64 -5.83 -10.59
C LYS A 45 -6.34 -5.05 -10.44
N MET A 46 -5.34 -5.36 -11.27
CA MET A 46 -3.98 -4.84 -11.13
C MET A 46 -3.88 -3.30 -11.16
N GLY A 47 -4.74 -2.62 -11.91
CA GLY A 47 -4.80 -1.15 -11.92
C GLY A 47 -5.33 -0.55 -10.62
N ALA A 48 -6.34 -1.17 -10.00
CA ALA A 48 -6.83 -0.73 -8.69
C ALA A 48 -5.80 -1.02 -7.59
N CYS A 49 -5.17 -2.19 -7.65
CA CYS A 49 -4.11 -2.53 -6.71
C CYS A 49 -2.93 -1.55 -6.78
N SER A 50 -2.46 -1.17 -7.97
CA SER A 50 -1.34 -0.22 -8.08
C SER A 50 -1.71 1.17 -7.55
N MET A 51 -2.96 1.60 -7.72
CA MET A 51 -3.47 2.85 -7.18
C MET A 51 -3.46 2.84 -5.65
N HIS A 52 -4.07 1.82 -5.04
CA HIS A 52 -4.11 1.67 -3.58
C HIS A 52 -2.70 1.54 -2.98
N LEU A 53 -1.84 0.74 -3.60
CA LEU A 53 -0.45 0.58 -3.18
C LEU A 53 0.34 1.89 -3.25
N THR A 54 0.17 2.67 -4.32
CA THR A 54 0.81 3.98 -4.45
C THR A 54 0.33 4.98 -3.39
N LYS A 55 -0.95 4.88 -2.99
CA LYS A 55 -1.52 5.71 -1.94
C LYS A 55 -0.99 5.33 -0.56
N ALA A 56 -0.92 4.03 -0.25
CA ALA A 56 -0.30 3.51 0.95
C ALA A 56 1.17 3.94 1.08
N MET A 57 1.95 3.84 0.00
CA MET A 57 3.34 4.31 -0.04
C MET A 57 3.46 5.82 0.17
N HIS A 58 2.59 6.64 -0.43
CA HIS A 58 2.63 8.09 -0.22
C HIS A 58 2.39 8.46 1.25
N VAL A 59 1.44 7.80 1.91
CA VAL A 59 1.18 8.04 3.34
C VAL A 59 2.38 7.60 4.19
N GLY A 60 3.01 6.47 3.87
CA GLY A 60 4.21 5.98 4.57
C GLY A 60 5.50 6.78 4.32
N MET A 61 5.57 7.57 3.24
CA MET A 61 6.70 8.46 2.94
C MET A 61 6.56 9.87 3.53
N ILE A 62 5.43 10.18 4.16
CA ILE A 62 5.29 11.41 4.94
C ILE A 62 6.20 11.25 6.18
N LYS A 63 7.30 12.01 6.18
CA LYS A 63 8.31 12.04 7.25
C LYS A 63 7.78 12.73 8.49
#